data_AF-A0A0P0M639-F1
#
_entry.id   AF-A0A0P0M639-F1
#
_cell.length_a   1.000
_cell.length_b   1.000
_cell.length_c   1.000
_cell.angle_alpha   90.00
_cell.angle_beta   90.00
_cell.angle_gamma   90.00
#
_symmetry.space_group_name_H-M   'P 1'
#
loop_
_entity.id
_entity.type
_entity.pdbx_description
1 polymer ?
#
loop_
_entity_poly.entity_id
_entity_poly.type
_entity_poly.pdbx_seq_one_letter_code
_entity_poly.pdbx_strand_id
1 'polypeptide(L)'
;MLTLKELSTMKYRTLAAALLLGSVMFTSCVDEFSELNSDPSTITKPDIRFLFTKCEASFQPGDYAQWFGGFNDLSTWSQTTVSSGGNTTRSNRPTDEANGCGYEVNEVLRYANEIRYQISQLPEEEKATYEYIQYLCNPLLVYLSIQDADLYGSRQYTEAEQARYTNPPLLLPKYDTQEELLEVWLKELDQTINYLSSNEIKDVLNNQDFIYKGDLKKWGKLANSLKLKIAARLINKDRNRAFEIVKQVAESPVGLIATTDDDFVYNKGKFDNNWNNDFSVGVGTQHLIDFLVNNKDPRLLYFFQKNDYNSNVVQAYFDQKREMPDFVEKNVISEVKNGKKVFKE
;
A
#
# COMPACT_ATOMS: atom_id res chain seq x y z
N MET A 1 -1.67 82.24 -29.40
CA MET A 1 -1.69 81.37 -30.59
C MET A 1 -0.59 80.33 -30.38
N LEU A 2 -0.94 79.13 -29.87
CA LEU A 2 0.03 78.07 -29.62
C LEU A 2 0.62 77.61 -30.95
N THR A 3 1.93 77.41 -31.01
CA THR A 3 2.60 76.97 -32.23
C THR A 3 2.22 75.51 -32.53
N LEU A 4 2.20 75.10 -33.80
CA LEU A 4 1.86 73.73 -34.23
C LEU A 4 2.67 72.64 -33.49
N LYS A 5 3.89 72.98 -33.04
CA LYS A 5 4.78 72.10 -32.28
C LYS A 5 4.30 71.89 -30.83
N GLU A 6 3.74 72.91 -30.19
CA GLU A 6 3.21 72.84 -28.83
C GLU A 6 1.89 72.05 -28.76
N LEU A 7 1.01 72.21 -29.76
CA LEU A 7 -0.21 71.41 -29.91
C LEU A 7 0.08 69.91 -30.12
N SER A 8 1.13 69.60 -30.88
CA SER A 8 1.63 68.23 -31.10
C SER A 8 2.12 67.61 -29.79
N THR A 9 2.97 68.34 -29.04
CA THR A 9 3.57 67.85 -27.79
C THR A 9 2.54 67.70 -26.67
N MET A 10 1.53 68.57 -26.60
CA MET A 10 0.38 68.41 -25.70
C MET A 10 -0.41 67.14 -26.02
N LYS A 11 -0.75 66.87 -27.29
CA LYS A 11 -1.46 65.64 -27.68
C LYS A 11 -0.73 64.37 -27.22
N TYR A 12 0.59 64.31 -27.39
CA TYR A 12 1.37 63.13 -26.96
C TYR A 12 1.44 63.01 -25.44
N ARG A 13 1.45 64.11 -24.69
CA ARG A 13 1.39 64.09 -23.22
C ARG A 13 0.03 63.66 -22.70
N THR A 14 -1.07 64.10 -23.32
CA THR A 14 -2.42 63.65 -22.94
C THR A 14 -2.65 62.19 -23.30
N LEU A 15 -2.12 61.74 -24.45
CA LEU A 15 -2.13 60.32 -24.84
C LEU A 15 -1.29 59.46 -23.88
N ALA A 16 -0.10 59.91 -23.49
CA ALA A 16 0.74 59.20 -22.53
C ALA A 16 0.12 59.14 -21.13
N ALA A 17 -0.51 60.23 -20.66
CA ALA A 17 -1.22 60.25 -19.38
C ALA A 17 -2.47 59.36 -19.40
N ALA A 18 -3.20 59.29 -20.52
CA ALA A 18 -4.33 58.38 -20.69
C ALA A 18 -3.91 56.90 -20.74
N LEU A 19 -2.76 56.59 -21.36
CA LEU A 19 -2.17 55.24 -21.36
C LEU A 19 -1.68 54.81 -19.96
N LEU A 20 -1.10 55.73 -19.19
CA LEU A 20 -0.70 55.49 -17.80
C LEU A 20 -1.90 55.33 -16.86
N LEU A 21 -2.97 56.13 -17.00
CA LEU A 21 -4.20 55.92 -16.22
C LEU A 21 -4.93 54.61 -16.61
N GLY A 22 -4.92 54.26 -17.90
CA GLY A 22 -5.53 53.03 -18.38
C GLY A 22 -4.83 51.78 -17.85
N SER A 23 -3.49 51.79 -17.78
CA SER A 23 -2.71 50.62 -17.32
C SER A 23 -2.85 50.34 -15.82
N VAL A 24 -3.16 51.35 -14.99
CA VAL A 24 -3.42 51.17 -13.55
C VAL A 24 -4.82 50.61 -13.28
N MET A 25 -5.79 50.82 -14.18
CA MET A 25 -7.14 50.26 -14.04
C MET A 25 -7.26 48.79 -14.48
N PHE A 26 -6.27 48.25 -15.20
CA PHE A 26 -6.28 46.83 -15.58
C PHE A 26 -5.76 45.90 -14.49
N THR A 27 -5.03 46.37 -13.48
CA THR A 27 -4.50 45.48 -12.43
C THR A 27 -5.58 45.11 -11.41
N SER A 28 -6.50 46.02 -11.05
CA SER A 28 -7.53 45.70 -10.06
C SER A 28 -8.69 44.88 -10.63
N CYS A 29 -8.94 44.95 -11.93
CA CYS A 29 -10.00 44.18 -12.58
C CYS A 29 -9.63 42.72 -12.85
N VAL A 30 -8.34 42.36 -12.87
CA VAL A 30 -7.92 40.97 -13.10
C VAL A 30 -8.15 40.11 -11.86
N ASP A 31 -7.90 40.66 -10.67
CA ASP A 31 -8.04 39.94 -9.41
C ASP A 31 -9.53 39.67 -9.08
N GLU A 32 -10.41 40.69 -9.20
CA GLU A 32 -11.86 40.50 -8.99
C GLU A 32 -12.47 39.55 -10.03
N PHE A 33 -12.01 39.57 -11.27
CA PHE A 33 -12.53 38.68 -12.33
C PHE A 33 -12.04 37.24 -12.17
N SER A 34 -10.85 37.05 -11.60
CA SER A 34 -10.32 35.75 -11.16
C SER A 34 -11.15 35.17 -10.02
N GLU A 35 -11.55 35.98 -9.04
CA GLU A 35 -12.42 35.55 -7.93
C GLU A 35 -13.87 35.27 -8.36
N LEU A 36 -14.40 36.02 -9.32
CA LEU A 36 -15.76 35.82 -9.86
C LEU A 36 -15.89 34.62 -10.81
N ASN A 37 -14.79 34.21 -11.47
CA ASN A 37 -14.75 33.08 -12.40
C ASN A 37 -13.93 31.89 -11.87
N SER A 38 -13.52 31.91 -10.61
CA SER A 38 -13.01 30.70 -9.98
C SER A 38 -14.21 29.81 -9.69
N ASP A 39 -14.24 28.65 -10.35
CA ASP A 39 -15.25 27.63 -10.08
C ASP A 39 -15.13 27.23 -8.59
N PRO A 40 -16.19 27.39 -7.77
CA PRO A 40 -16.15 27.02 -6.36
C PRO A 40 -15.86 25.53 -6.13
N SER A 41 -15.98 24.69 -7.17
CA SER A 41 -15.61 23.28 -7.16
C SER A 41 -14.13 23.03 -7.49
N THR A 42 -13.41 24.02 -8.01
CA THR A 42 -11.95 23.97 -8.18
C THR A 42 -11.27 24.24 -6.85
N ILE A 43 -10.80 23.17 -6.21
CA ILE A 43 -9.99 23.26 -4.99
C ILE A 43 -8.64 23.90 -5.36
N THR A 44 -8.48 25.19 -5.11
CA THR A 44 -7.22 25.92 -5.37
C THR A 44 -6.18 25.69 -4.29
N LYS A 45 -6.61 25.42 -3.05
CA LYS A 45 -5.76 25.00 -1.92
C LYS A 45 -6.37 23.75 -1.26
N PRO A 46 -5.75 22.57 -1.39
CA PRO A 46 -6.27 21.36 -0.75
C PRO A 46 -6.05 21.41 0.77
N ASP A 47 -7.00 20.82 1.51
CA ASP A 47 -6.87 20.62 2.95
C ASP A 47 -5.91 19.45 3.23
N ILE A 48 -4.89 19.67 4.05
CA ILE A 48 -3.84 18.69 4.34
C ILE A 48 -4.39 17.45 5.04
N ARG A 49 -5.41 17.59 5.90
CA ARG A 49 -6.02 16.46 6.61
C ARG A 49 -6.81 15.59 5.64
N PHE A 50 -7.55 16.20 4.70
CA PHE A 50 -8.23 15.45 3.64
C PHE A 50 -7.26 14.83 2.64
N LEU A 51 -6.13 15.47 2.35
CA LEU A 51 -5.06 14.84 1.58
C LEU A 51 -4.53 13.59 2.28
N PHE A 52 -4.37 13.61 3.60
CA PHE A 52 -3.98 12.41 4.34
C PHE A 52 -5.04 11.32 4.30
N THR A 53 -6.32 11.66 4.49
CA THR A 53 -7.41 10.69 4.30
C THR A 53 -7.37 10.06 2.90
N LYS A 54 -7.03 10.83 1.86
CA LYS A 54 -6.83 10.31 0.50
C LYS A 54 -5.57 9.44 0.39
N CYS A 55 -4.48 9.83 1.02
CA CYS A 55 -3.25 9.04 1.13
C CYS A 55 -3.54 7.65 1.71
N GLU A 56 -4.24 7.57 2.85
CA GLU A 56 -4.67 6.31 3.44
C GLU A 56 -5.63 5.54 2.53
N ALA A 57 -6.59 6.20 1.88
CA ALA A 57 -7.54 5.52 0.99
C ALA A 57 -6.88 4.95 -0.28
N SER A 58 -5.76 5.54 -0.69
CA SER A 58 -4.92 5.05 -1.79
C SER A 58 -3.94 3.95 -1.36
N PHE A 59 -3.78 3.70 -0.06
CA PHE A 59 -3.02 2.54 0.41
C PHE A 59 -3.75 1.26 -0.03
N GLN A 60 -3.11 0.51 -0.91
CA GLN A 60 -3.68 -0.71 -1.45
C GLN A 60 -2.54 -1.72 -1.66
N PRO A 61 -2.31 -2.62 -0.70
CA PRO A 61 -1.22 -3.60 -0.80
C PRO A 61 -1.54 -4.72 -1.80
N GLY A 62 -2.78 -4.78 -2.29
CA GLY A 62 -3.14 -5.62 -3.40
C GLY A 62 -4.42 -5.15 -4.05
N ASP A 63 -4.36 -4.93 -5.36
CA ASP A 63 -5.49 -4.47 -6.16
C ASP A 63 -6.38 -5.63 -6.63
N TYR A 64 -7.33 -5.32 -7.53
CA TYR A 64 -8.17 -6.33 -8.15
C TYR A 64 -7.38 -7.35 -8.99
N ALA A 65 -6.33 -6.93 -9.71
CA ALA A 65 -5.54 -7.84 -10.55
C ALA A 65 -4.75 -8.83 -9.69
N GLN A 66 -4.11 -8.36 -8.60
CA GLN A 66 -3.48 -9.24 -7.63
C GLN A 66 -4.52 -10.14 -6.96
N TRP A 67 -5.69 -9.60 -6.64
CA TRP A 67 -6.80 -10.38 -6.10
C TRP A 67 -7.24 -11.51 -7.04
N PHE A 68 -7.43 -11.20 -8.33
CA PHE A 68 -8.04 -12.10 -9.32
C PHE A 68 -7.08 -13.17 -9.85
N GLY A 69 -5.84 -12.79 -10.19
CA GLY A 69 -4.85 -13.73 -10.74
C GLY A 69 -3.59 -13.86 -9.89
N GLY A 70 -3.10 -12.75 -9.32
CA GLY A 70 -1.86 -12.75 -8.55
C GLY A 70 -1.85 -13.71 -7.35
N PHE A 71 -2.94 -13.84 -6.59
CA PHE A 71 -2.98 -14.78 -5.45
C PHE A 71 -2.83 -16.24 -5.86
N ASN A 72 -3.41 -16.65 -6.98
CA ASN A 72 -3.30 -18.04 -7.45
C ASN A 72 -1.85 -18.39 -7.83
N ASP A 73 -1.18 -17.44 -8.51
CA ASP A 73 0.22 -17.57 -8.88
C ASP A 73 1.11 -17.58 -7.62
N LEU A 74 0.94 -16.62 -6.72
CA LEU A 74 1.70 -16.52 -5.47
C LEU A 74 1.47 -17.73 -4.55
N SER A 75 0.24 -18.24 -4.45
CA SER A 75 -0.07 -19.43 -3.64
C SER A 75 0.57 -20.69 -4.23
N THR A 76 0.63 -20.78 -5.55
CA THR A 76 1.32 -21.86 -6.26
C THR A 76 2.84 -21.76 -6.09
N TRP A 77 3.45 -20.58 -6.27
CA TRP A 77 4.90 -20.37 -6.12
C TRP A 77 5.37 -20.59 -4.68
N SER A 78 4.55 -20.21 -3.70
CA SER A 78 4.77 -20.50 -2.28
C SER A 78 4.46 -21.95 -1.89
N GLN A 79 3.97 -22.77 -2.83
CA GLN A 79 3.57 -24.17 -2.61
C GLN A 79 2.52 -24.33 -1.49
N THR A 80 1.65 -23.35 -1.34
CA THR A 80 0.54 -23.40 -0.36
C THR A 80 -0.71 -24.03 -0.97
N THR A 81 -0.99 -23.76 -2.24
CA THR A 81 -2.06 -24.42 -3.00
C THR A 81 -1.57 -24.91 -4.36
N VAL A 82 -2.34 -25.82 -4.97
CA VAL A 82 -2.16 -26.26 -6.36
C VAL A 82 -3.51 -26.28 -7.08
N SER A 83 -3.49 -26.10 -8.39
CA SER A 83 -4.67 -26.29 -9.24
C SER A 83 -5.21 -27.71 -9.13
N SER A 84 -6.53 -27.86 -9.02
CA SER A 84 -7.22 -29.16 -9.00
C SER A 84 -7.03 -29.95 -10.30
N GLY A 85 -6.72 -29.28 -11.41
CA GLY A 85 -6.41 -29.91 -12.70
C GLY A 85 -4.96 -30.35 -12.86
N GLY A 86 -4.14 -30.18 -11.82
CA GLY A 86 -2.70 -30.45 -11.84
C GLY A 86 -1.87 -29.27 -12.36
N ASN A 87 -0.55 -29.46 -12.39
CA ASN A 87 0.39 -28.44 -12.83
C ASN A 87 0.24 -28.15 -14.31
N THR A 88 0.31 -26.87 -14.67
CA THR A 88 0.26 -26.44 -16.08
C THR A 88 1.50 -25.62 -16.42
N THR A 89 1.70 -25.34 -17.72
CA THR A 89 2.76 -24.41 -18.15
C THR A 89 2.53 -22.97 -17.67
N ARG A 90 1.39 -22.66 -17.02
CA ARG A 90 1.14 -21.38 -16.36
C ARG A 90 1.74 -21.30 -14.96
N SER A 91 2.02 -22.42 -14.30
CA SER A 91 2.55 -22.43 -12.93
C SER A 91 3.88 -21.68 -12.76
N ASN A 92 4.65 -21.50 -13.84
CA ASN A 92 5.92 -20.76 -13.86
C ASN A 92 5.84 -19.44 -14.66
N ARG A 93 4.64 -18.97 -15.02
CA ARG A 93 4.50 -17.69 -15.73
C ARG A 93 4.32 -16.59 -14.70
N PRO A 94 5.22 -15.60 -14.61
CA PRO A 94 4.82 -14.31 -14.06
C PRO A 94 3.75 -13.77 -15.02
N THR A 95 2.48 -13.87 -14.64
CA THR A 95 1.37 -13.38 -15.45
C THR A 95 1.29 -11.86 -15.34
N ASP A 96 0.65 -11.23 -16.32
CA ASP A 96 0.28 -9.82 -16.20
C ASP A 96 -0.69 -9.55 -15.02
N GLU A 97 -1.25 -10.59 -14.40
CA GLU A 97 -2.17 -10.51 -13.26
C GLU A 97 -1.41 -10.55 -11.92
N ALA A 98 -0.14 -10.97 -11.93
CA ALA A 98 0.79 -10.69 -10.84
C ALA A 98 1.22 -9.20 -10.79
N ASN A 99 0.80 -8.36 -11.76
CA ASN A 99 1.12 -6.92 -11.86
C ASN A 99 0.27 -6.00 -10.99
N GLY A 100 -0.59 -6.54 -10.13
CA GLY A 100 -1.42 -5.74 -9.21
C GLY A 100 -0.68 -5.07 -8.05
N CYS A 101 0.66 -5.06 -8.12
CA CYS A 101 1.58 -4.40 -7.21
C CYS A 101 2.49 -3.49 -8.05
N GLY A 102 2.90 -2.34 -7.53
CA GLY A 102 3.76 -1.39 -8.25
C GLY A 102 3.17 0.01 -8.37
N TYR A 103 1.90 0.11 -8.73
CA TYR A 103 1.25 1.40 -9.02
C TYR A 103 0.82 2.13 -7.75
N GLU A 104 0.45 1.38 -6.71
CA GLU A 104 -0.14 1.90 -5.49
C GLU A 104 0.86 2.73 -4.68
N VAL A 105 2.16 2.41 -4.74
CA VAL A 105 3.18 3.28 -4.15
C VAL A 105 3.18 4.65 -4.81
N ASN A 106 3.00 4.74 -6.13
CA ASN A 106 2.95 6.02 -6.84
C ASN A 106 1.70 6.81 -6.46
N GLU A 107 0.56 6.14 -6.28
CA GLU A 107 -0.67 6.78 -5.79
C GLU A 107 -0.47 7.38 -4.39
N VAL A 108 0.14 6.64 -3.47
CA VAL A 108 0.47 7.14 -2.11
C VAL A 108 1.55 8.23 -2.18
N LEU A 109 2.58 8.10 -3.03
CA LEU A 109 3.62 9.12 -3.22
C LEU A 109 3.04 10.43 -3.72
N ARG A 110 2.08 10.40 -4.64
CA ARG A 110 1.41 11.59 -5.16
C ARG A 110 0.79 12.40 -4.04
N TYR A 111 0.07 11.75 -3.12
CA TYR A 111 -0.51 12.42 -1.96
C TYR A 111 0.53 12.82 -0.91
N ALA A 112 1.52 11.97 -0.64
CA ALA A 112 2.58 12.27 0.31
C ALA A 112 3.41 13.48 -0.12
N ASN A 113 3.78 13.57 -1.41
CA ASN A 113 4.50 14.69 -1.98
C ASN A 113 3.65 15.97 -1.98
N GLU A 114 2.35 15.87 -2.26
CA GLU A 114 1.45 17.02 -2.14
C GLU A 114 1.33 17.50 -0.70
N ILE A 115 1.19 16.59 0.28
CA ILE A 115 1.16 16.94 1.71
C ILE A 115 2.45 17.68 2.10
N ARG A 116 3.62 17.13 1.74
CA ARG A 116 4.93 17.76 1.97
C ARG A 116 5.01 19.14 1.33
N TYR A 117 4.54 19.27 0.09
CA TYR A 117 4.50 20.54 -0.62
C TYR A 117 3.60 21.56 0.08
N GLN A 118 2.35 21.21 0.39
CA GLN A 118 1.41 22.11 1.06
C GLN A 118 1.93 22.58 2.43
N ILE A 119 2.52 21.67 3.23
CA ILE A 119 3.18 22.02 4.50
C ILE A 119 4.34 23.00 4.27
N SER A 120 5.16 22.78 3.23
CA SER A 120 6.28 23.66 2.91
C SER A 120 5.87 25.09 2.56
N GLN A 121 4.63 25.28 2.07
CA GLN A 121 4.08 26.59 1.72
C GLN A 121 3.42 27.31 2.89
N LEU A 122 3.25 26.64 4.04
CA LEU A 122 2.64 27.26 5.23
C LEU A 122 3.61 28.21 5.94
N PRO A 123 3.09 29.26 6.62
CA PRO A 123 3.85 29.99 7.62
C PRO A 123 4.35 29.06 8.74
N GLU A 124 5.47 29.40 9.37
CA GLU A 124 6.14 28.55 10.35
C GLU A 124 5.25 28.21 11.55
N GLU A 125 4.43 29.17 11.98
CA GLU A 125 3.46 29.02 13.06
C GLU A 125 2.34 28.01 12.73
N GLU A 126 1.99 27.87 11.45
CA GLU A 126 0.96 26.92 11.00
C GLU A 126 1.56 25.53 10.73
N LYS A 127 2.82 25.46 10.28
CA LYS A 127 3.50 24.19 9.99
C LYS A 127 3.45 23.22 11.16
N ALA A 128 3.70 23.69 12.38
CA ALA A 128 3.70 22.85 13.58
C ALA A 128 2.39 22.08 13.80
N THR A 129 1.27 22.57 13.25
CA THR A 129 -0.04 21.90 13.31
C THR A 129 -0.13 20.70 12.37
N TYR A 130 0.56 20.72 11.23
CA TYR A 130 0.37 19.75 10.15
C TYR A 130 1.62 18.90 9.87
N GLU A 131 2.79 19.31 10.35
CA GLU A 131 4.08 18.75 9.96
C GLU A 131 4.19 17.25 10.29
N TYR A 132 3.56 16.76 11.36
CA TYR A 132 3.52 15.34 11.69
C TYR A 132 2.87 14.47 10.61
N ILE A 133 1.91 15.02 9.86
CA ILE A 133 1.09 14.28 8.89
C ILE A 133 1.96 13.70 7.77
N GLN A 134 2.98 14.43 7.33
CA GLN A 134 3.88 13.95 6.28
C GLN A 134 4.63 12.66 6.69
N TYR A 135 4.91 12.52 8.00
CA TYR A 135 5.62 11.35 8.53
C TYR A 135 4.69 10.15 8.68
N LEU A 136 3.38 10.37 8.84
CA LEU A 136 2.40 9.29 8.83
C LEU A 136 2.30 8.61 7.44
N CYS A 137 2.65 9.32 6.37
CA CYS A 137 2.73 8.74 5.02
C CYS A 137 3.89 7.74 4.88
N ASN A 138 4.99 7.89 5.65
CA ASN A 138 6.19 7.09 5.47
C ASN A 138 5.97 5.59 5.73
N PRO A 139 5.32 5.14 6.83
CA PRO A 139 5.05 3.72 7.04
C PRO A 139 4.18 3.09 5.94
N LEU A 140 3.22 3.84 5.38
CA LEU A 140 2.39 3.39 4.27
C LEU A 140 3.23 3.13 3.01
N LEU A 141 4.05 4.13 2.65
CA LEU A 141 4.94 4.06 1.50
C LEU A 141 5.96 2.93 1.63
N VAL A 142 6.59 2.81 2.80
CA VAL A 142 7.59 1.77 3.06
C VAL A 142 6.97 0.38 2.99
N TYR A 143 5.77 0.18 3.55
CA TYR A 143 5.09 -1.11 3.47
C TYR A 143 4.86 -1.53 2.01
N LEU A 144 4.26 -0.65 1.20
CA LEU A 144 3.96 -0.94 -0.20
C LEU A 144 5.25 -1.11 -1.01
N SER A 145 6.25 -0.26 -0.77
CA SER A 145 7.50 -0.29 -1.52
C SER A 145 8.35 -1.52 -1.20
N ILE A 146 8.30 -2.06 0.03
CA ILE A 146 8.93 -3.35 0.36
C ILE A 146 8.27 -4.48 -0.45
N GLN A 147 6.94 -4.49 -0.52
CA GLN A 147 6.19 -5.51 -1.24
C GLN A 147 6.52 -5.50 -2.74
N ASP A 148 6.53 -4.32 -3.36
CA ASP A 148 6.91 -4.16 -4.76
C ASP A 148 8.36 -4.58 -5.01
N ALA A 149 9.28 -4.14 -4.15
CA ALA A 149 10.69 -4.47 -4.32
C ALA A 149 10.99 -5.95 -4.09
N ASP A 150 10.26 -6.62 -3.19
CA ASP A 150 10.38 -8.07 -2.97
C ASP A 150 9.95 -8.86 -4.23
N LEU A 151 9.06 -8.30 -5.07
CA LEU A 151 8.58 -8.94 -6.30
C LEU A 151 9.37 -8.52 -7.56
N TYR A 152 9.73 -7.25 -7.68
CA TYR A 152 10.31 -6.67 -8.91
C TYR A 152 11.75 -6.13 -8.76
N GLY A 153 12.25 -5.98 -7.54
CA GLY A 153 13.57 -5.42 -7.27
C GLY A 153 13.60 -3.89 -7.22
N SER A 154 14.56 -3.29 -7.92
CA SER A 154 14.77 -1.83 -7.98
C SER A 154 13.55 -1.10 -8.55
N ARG A 155 13.24 0.09 -8.04
CA ARG A 155 12.08 0.89 -8.48
C ARG A 155 12.31 2.38 -8.30
N GLN A 156 11.56 3.21 -9.01
CA GLN A 156 11.56 4.65 -8.75
C GLN A 156 10.82 4.93 -7.44
N TYR A 157 11.47 5.64 -6.52
CA TYR A 157 10.87 5.99 -5.24
C TYR A 157 11.26 7.40 -4.78
N THR A 158 12.57 7.67 -4.68
CA THR A 158 13.08 8.94 -4.13
C THR A 158 12.80 10.15 -5.03
N GLU A 159 12.70 9.91 -6.34
CA GLU A 159 12.42 10.93 -7.36
C GLU A 159 11.02 10.80 -7.97
N ALA A 160 10.27 9.75 -7.61
CA ALA A 160 8.96 9.48 -8.18
C ALA A 160 7.91 10.51 -7.75
N GLU A 161 6.96 10.79 -8.63
CA GLU A 161 5.86 11.75 -8.41
C GLU A 161 6.33 13.18 -8.05
N GLN A 162 7.50 13.60 -8.54
CA GLN A 162 8.09 14.92 -8.26
C GLN A 162 7.87 15.97 -9.35
N ALA A 163 7.33 15.60 -10.51
CA ALA A 163 7.25 16.46 -11.70
C ALA A 163 6.58 17.84 -11.44
N ARG A 164 5.61 17.91 -10.53
CA ARG A 164 4.91 19.16 -10.16
C ARG A 164 5.77 20.10 -9.30
N TYR A 165 6.77 19.57 -8.59
CA TYR A 165 7.49 20.28 -7.53
C TYR A 165 8.92 20.68 -7.93
N THR A 166 9.37 20.34 -9.14
CA THR A 166 10.70 20.69 -9.65
C THR A 166 10.60 21.64 -10.84
N ASN A 167 11.66 22.42 -11.06
CA ASN A 167 11.79 23.30 -12.24
C ASN A 167 13.20 23.17 -12.86
N PRO A 168 13.35 22.54 -14.04
CA PRO A 168 12.29 21.98 -14.89
C PRO A 168 11.57 20.76 -14.27
N PRO A 169 10.38 20.39 -14.76
CA PRO A 169 9.68 19.19 -14.31
C PRO A 169 10.53 17.92 -14.43
N LEU A 170 10.61 17.13 -13.37
CA LEU A 170 11.32 15.86 -13.34
C LEU A 170 10.44 14.78 -13.97
N LEU A 171 10.59 14.60 -15.28
CA LEU A 171 9.77 13.67 -16.07
C LEU A 171 10.33 12.24 -16.14
N LEU A 172 11.59 12.07 -15.76
CA LEU A 172 12.31 10.79 -15.84
C LEU A 172 12.95 10.49 -14.48
N PRO A 173 12.17 10.07 -13.47
CA PRO A 173 12.70 9.73 -12.16
C PRO A 173 13.66 8.54 -12.26
N LYS A 174 14.75 8.57 -11.50
CA LYS A 174 15.70 7.47 -11.44
C LYS A 174 15.10 6.22 -10.80
N TYR A 175 15.66 5.06 -11.17
CA TYR A 175 15.44 3.82 -10.43
C TYR A 175 16.39 3.78 -9.23
N ASP A 176 15.83 3.67 -8.03
CA ASP A 176 16.58 3.38 -6.83
C ASP A 176 16.83 1.88 -6.75
N THR A 177 18.06 1.49 -6.47
CA THR A 177 18.40 0.07 -6.26
C THR A 177 17.72 -0.46 -5.00
N GLN A 178 17.43 -1.76 -4.95
CA GLN A 178 16.87 -2.37 -3.74
C GLN A 178 17.75 -2.14 -2.50
N GLU A 179 19.07 -2.12 -2.65
CA GLU A 179 20.01 -1.81 -1.56
C GLU A 179 19.87 -0.37 -1.06
N GLU A 180 19.84 0.62 -1.95
CA GLU A 180 19.61 2.03 -1.59
C GLU A 180 18.25 2.21 -0.90
N LEU A 181 17.22 1.54 -1.42
CA LEU A 181 15.86 1.62 -0.89
C LEU A 181 15.76 1.12 0.56
N LEU A 182 16.47 0.06 0.93
CA LEU A 182 16.47 -0.44 2.31
C LEU A 182 16.95 0.65 3.29
N GLU A 183 17.98 1.41 2.94
CA GLU A 183 18.49 2.51 3.78
C GLU A 183 17.56 3.73 3.76
N VAL A 184 16.94 4.05 2.62
CA VAL A 184 15.91 5.10 2.52
C VAL A 184 14.73 4.79 3.43
N TRP A 185 14.21 3.57 3.37
CA TRP A 185 13.06 3.16 4.18
C TRP A 185 13.39 3.17 5.67
N LEU A 186 14.55 2.65 6.09
CA LEU A 186 14.97 2.73 7.49
C LEU A 186 15.00 4.18 7.99
N LYS A 187 15.56 5.09 7.19
CA LYS A 187 15.60 6.51 7.51
C LYS A 187 14.21 7.12 7.62
N GLU A 188 13.29 6.83 6.69
CA GLU A 188 11.92 7.36 6.72
C GLU A 188 11.11 6.85 7.92
N LEU A 189 11.31 5.58 8.30
CA LEU A 189 10.73 4.99 9.52
C LEU A 189 11.31 5.65 10.78
N ASP A 190 12.63 5.86 10.84
CA ASP A 190 13.28 6.54 11.97
C ASP A 190 12.84 8.00 12.08
N GLN A 191 12.68 8.71 10.96
CA GLN A 191 12.12 10.07 10.95
C GLN A 191 10.72 10.09 11.54
N THR A 192 9.88 9.11 11.20
CA THR A 192 8.53 8.97 11.74
C THR A 192 8.55 8.75 13.25
N ILE A 193 9.34 7.78 13.70
CA ILE A 193 9.48 7.45 15.13
C ILE A 193 9.97 8.68 15.91
N ASN A 194 11.04 9.33 15.43
CA ASN A 194 11.66 10.46 16.09
C ASN A 194 10.70 11.66 16.15
N TYR A 195 10.06 12.00 15.03
CA TYR A 195 9.16 13.15 15.00
C TYR A 195 7.97 12.97 15.96
N LEU A 196 7.32 11.80 15.93
CA LEU A 196 6.17 11.52 16.78
C LEU A 196 6.54 11.40 18.28
N SER A 197 7.80 11.05 18.59
CA SER A 197 8.26 10.90 19.97
C SER A 197 8.80 12.20 20.57
N SER A 198 9.32 13.10 19.75
CA SER A 198 9.96 14.35 20.20
C SER A 198 9.04 15.56 20.20
N ASN A 199 7.86 15.47 19.58
CA ASN A 199 6.94 16.60 19.48
C ASN A 199 5.63 16.34 20.22
N GLU A 200 5.15 17.34 20.95
CA GLU A 200 3.82 17.31 21.58
C GLU A 200 2.76 17.74 20.55
N ILE A 201 2.10 16.77 19.94
CA ILE A 201 1.08 17.00 18.91
C ILE A 201 -0.30 17.04 19.59
N LYS A 202 -0.92 18.22 19.61
CA LYS A 202 -2.22 18.45 20.27
C LYS A 202 -3.40 18.30 19.31
N ASP A 203 -3.24 18.75 18.07
CA ASP A 203 -4.29 18.75 17.07
C ASP A 203 -4.15 17.57 16.10
N VAL A 204 -4.54 16.38 16.58
CA VAL A 204 -4.45 15.13 15.83
C VAL A 204 -5.54 15.00 14.75
N LEU A 205 -5.35 14.07 13.81
CA LEU A 205 -6.26 13.83 12.69
C LEU A 205 -7.65 13.33 13.09
N ASN A 206 -7.81 12.71 14.26
CA ASN A 206 -9.06 12.09 14.68
C ASN A 206 -9.65 11.18 13.58
N ASN A 207 -10.86 11.47 13.08
CA ASN A 207 -11.54 10.62 12.09
C ASN A 207 -10.93 10.68 10.68
N GLN A 208 -10.06 11.65 10.40
CA GLN A 208 -9.37 11.82 9.12
C GLN A 208 -8.22 10.82 8.96
N ASP A 209 -7.70 10.30 10.07
CA ASP A 209 -6.96 9.05 10.14
C ASP A 209 -7.99 7.95 10.40
N PHE A 210 -8.37 7.19 9.39
CA PHE A 210 -9.42 6.19 9.59
C PHE A 210 -8.89 4.85 10.09
N ILE A 211 -7.57 4.67 10.19
CA ILE A 211 -6.91 3.44 10.60
C ILE A 211 -6.72 3.43 12.12
N TYR A 212 -6.00 4.41 12.66
CA TYR A 212 -5.69 4.55 14.08
C TYR A 212 -6.42 5.70 14.77
N LYS A 213 -7.30 6.43 14.06
CA LYS A 213 -8.16 7.47 14.64
C LYS A 213 -7.38 8.58 15.35
N GLY A 214 -6.17 8.87 14.89
CA GLY A 214 -5.27 9.86 15.48
C GLY A 214 -4.41 9.33 16.63
N ASP A 215 -4.39 8.01 16.90
CA ASP A 215 -3.46 7.42 17.86
C ASP A 215 -2.05 7.33 17.29
N LEU A 216 -1.29 8.41 17.47
CA LEU A 216 0.08 8.54 16.96
C LEU A 216 1.06 7.53 17.56
N LYS A 217 0.76 6.96 18.75
CA LYS A 217 1.61 5.92 19.33
C LYS A 217 1.56 4.64 18.49
N LYS A 218 0.40 4.30 17.93
CA LYS A 218 0.25 3.15 17.03
C LYS A 218 0.98 3.37 15.70
N TRP A 219 0.99 4.58 15.18
CA TRP A 219 1.83 4.93 14.02
C TRP A 219 3.33 4.76 14.31
N GLY A 220 3.80 5.19 15.49
CA GLY A 220 5.17 4.95 15.93
C GLY A 220 5.51 3.46 16.07
N LYS A 221 4.62 2.66 16.65
CA LYS A 221 4.75 1.20 16.74
C LYS A 221 4.79 0.53 15.38
N LEU A 222 3.92 0.94 14.45
CA LEU A 222 3.92 0.45 13.07
C LEU A 222 5.27 0.75 12.41
N ALA A 223 5.73 2.00 12.48
CA ALA A 223 7.00 2.41 11.90
C ALA A 223 8.17 1.56 12.43
N ASN A 224 8.23 1.37 13.76
CA ASN A 224 9.25 0.56 14.40
C ASN A 224 9.15 -0.92 14.02
N SER A 225 7.94 -1.45 13.86
CA SER A 225 7.71 -2.85 13.45
C SER A 225 8.11 -3.12 11.99
N LEU A 226 7.94 -2.14 11.10
CA LEU A 226 8.36 -2.28 9.70
C LEU A 226 9.88 -2.42 9.55
N LYS A 227 10.67 -1.87 10.47
CA LYS A 227 12.12 -2.10 10.52
C LYS A 227 12.45 -3.60 10.66
N LEU A 228 11.62 -4.39 11.35
CA LEU A 228 11.80 -5.85 11.44
C LEU A 228 11.54 -6.55 10.09
N LYS A 229 10.62 -6.04 9.28
CA LYS A 229 10.44 -6.56 7.91
C LYS A 229 11.73 -6.36 7.11
N ILE A 230 12.34 -5.18 7.18
CA ILE A 230 13.63 -4.88 6.53
C ILE A 230 14.74 -5.80 7.04
N ALA A 231 14.88 -5.96 8.36
CA ALA A 231 15.87 -6.86 8.96
C ALA A 231 15.73 -8.32 8.47
N ALA A 232 14.49 -8.81 8.31
CA ALA A 232 14.23 -10.15 7.80
C ALA A 232 14.71 -10.35 6.35
N ARG A 233 14.70 -9.32 5.50
CA ARG A 233 15.28 -9.39 4.13
C ARG A 233 16.81 -9.40 4.19
N LEU A 234 17.39 -8.66 5.13
CA LEU A 234 18.83 -8.54 5.28
C LEU A 234 19.49 -9.77 5.92
N ILE A 235 18.77 -10.60 6.68
CA ILE A 235 19.37 -11.64 7.54
C ILE A 235 20.34 -12.61 6.83
N ASN A 236 20.10 -12.88 5.54
CA ASN A 236 20.93 -13.78 4.73
C ASN A 236 22.04 -13.04 3.97
N LYS A 237 21.87 -11.73 3.73
CA LYS A 237 22.80 -10.89 2.96
C LYS A 237 23.80 -10.18 3.87
N ASP A 238 23.31 -9.57 4.94
CA ASP A 238 24.07 -8.92 6.00
C ASP A 238 23.41 -9.21 7.36
N ARG A 239 23.84 -10.31 7.96
CA ARG A 239 23.34 -10.77 9.25
C ARG A 239 23.63 -9.79 10.38
N ASN A 240 24.79 -9.13 10.36
CA ASN A 240 25.19 -8.22 11.44
C ASN A 240 24.29 -6.98 11.44
N ARG A 241 24.06 -6.40 10.25
CA ARG A 241 23.14 -5.27 10.09
C ARG A 241 21.71 -5.64 10.48
N ALA A 242 21.24 -6.83 10.09
CA ALA A 242 19.91 -7.31 10.50
C ALA A 242 19.77 -7.39 12.03
N PHE A 243 20.76 -7.92 12.74
CA PHE A 243 20.75 -7.97 14.20
C PHE A 243 20.81 -6.59 14.86
N GLU A 244 21.58 -5.66 14.29
CA GLU A 244 21.61 -4.27 14.76
C GLU A 244 20.22 -3.63 14.67
N ILE A 245 19.53 -3.79 13.54
CA ILE A 245 18.17 -3.27 13.36
C ILE A 245 17.20 -3.90 14.36
N VAL A 246 17.25 -5.23 14.56
CA VAL A 246 16.41 -5.92 15.56
C VAL A 246 16.66 -5.37 16.97
N LYS A 247 17.93 -5.15 17.33
CA LYS A 247 18.30 -4.56 18.62
C LYS A 247 17.72 -3.14 18.76
N GLN A 248 17.88 -2.29 17.75
CA GLN A 248 17.30 -0.94 17.75
C GLN A 248 15.78 -0.97 17.94
N VAL A 249 15.08 -1.88 17.26
CA VAL A 249 13.61 -2.03 17.41
C VAL A 249 13.25 -2.42 18.83
N ALA A 250 13.97 -3.39 19.42
CA ALA A 250 13.69 -3.90 20.76
C ALA A 250 14.01 -2.87 21.86
N GLU A 251 15.02 -2.03 21.67
CA GLU A 251 15.43 -0.98 22.63
C GLU A 251 14.61 0.32 22.46
N SER A 252 13.83 0.44 21.38
CA SER A 252 13.07 1.66 21.11
C SER A 252 11.92 1.86 22.11
N PRO A 253 11.81 3.05 22.73
CA PRO A 253 10.79 3.32 23.75
C PRO A 253 9.36 3.37 23.18
N VAL A 254 9.20 3.50 21.86
CA VAL A 254 7.87 3.49 21.21
C VAL A 254 7.25 2.09 21.16
N GLY A 255 8.06 1.04 21.38
CA GLY A 255 7.64 -0.35 21.29
C GLY A 255 7.35 -0.80 19.85
N LEU A 256 6.70 -1.95 19.71
CA LEU A 256 6.30 -2.54 18.42
C LEU A 256 4.82 -2.95 18.48
N ILE A 257 4.27 -3.38 17.34
CA ILE A 257 2.97 -4.03 17.26
C ILE A 257 3.08 -5.36 18.02
N ALA A 258 2.53 -5.41 19.23
CA ALA A 258 2.69 -6.55 20.14
C ALA A 258 1.37 -7.29 20.42
N THR A 259 0.24 -6.62 20.18
CA THR A 259 -1.11 -7.15 20.42
C THR A 259 -2.03 -6.80 19.26
N THR A 260 -3.17 -7.46 19.13
CA THR A 260 -4.16 -7.19 18.08
C THR A 260 -4.72 -5.76 18.14
N ASP A 261 -4.66 -5.10 19.29
CA ASP A 261 -5.08 -3.70 19.43
C ASP A 261 -4.11 -2.74 18.71
N ASP A 262 -2.86 -3.16 18.49
CA ASP A 262 -1.85 -2.40 17.75
C ASP A 262 -1.85 -2.72 16.25
N ASP A 263 -2.66 -3.68 15.79
CA ASP A 263 -2.63 -4.15 14.41
C ASP A 263 -2.97 -3.03 13.43
N PHE A 264 -2.17 -2.92 12.38
CA PHE A 264 -2.50 -2.09 11.23
C PHE A 264 -3.53 -2.82 10.35
N VAL A 265 -4.81 -2.52 10.59
CA VAL A 265 -5.91 -3.17 9.87
C VAL A 265 -6.50 -2.21 8.84
N TYR A 266 -6.22 -2.50 7.57
CA TYR A 266 -6.82 -1.80 6.44
C TYR A 266 -7.78 -2.74 5.69
N ASN A 267 -9.09 -2.50 5.82
CA ASN A 267 -10.13 -3.35 5.22
C ASN A 267 -10.97 -2.57 4.19
N LYS A 268 -10.43 -2.43 2.99
CA LYS A 268 -11.14 -1.82 1.84
C LYS A 268 -12.26 -2.70 1.31
N GLY A 269 -12.11 -4.03 1.38
CA GLY A 269 -13.06 -5.02 0.86
C GLY A 269 -14.46 -4.97 1.49
N LYS A 270 -14.63 -4.33 2.65
CA LYS A 270 -15.96 -4.05 3.23
C LYS A 270 -16.79 -3.06 2.39
N PHE A 271 -16.13 -2.16 1.67
CA PHE A 271 -16.74 -1.09 0.89
C PHE A 271 -16.56 -1.26 -0.63
N ASP A 272 -15.47 -1.93 -1.02
CA ASP A 272 -15.09 -2.22 -2.39
C ASP A 272 -14.95 -3.74 -2.54
N ASN A 273 -16.10 -4.45 -2.45
CA ASN A 273 -16.10 -5.88 -2.69
C ASN A 273 -16.03 -6.09 -4.20
N ASN A 274 -14.97 -6.72 -4.68
CA ASN A 274 -14.71 -7.05 -6.08
C ASN A 274 -15.78 -8.01 -6.66
N TRP A 275 -17.01 -7.52 -6.78
CA TRP A 275 -18.23 -8.14 -7.32
C TRP A 275 -18.64 -9.52 -6.77
N ASN A 276 -18.34 -9.85 -5.51
CA ASN A 276 -18.75 -11.13 -4.92
C ASN A 276 -18.29 -12.36 -5.75
N ASN A 277 -17.15 -12.24 -6.43
CA ASN A 277 -16.60 -13.34 -7.21
C ASN A 277 -16.08 -14.43 -6.25
N ASP A 278 -16.78 -15.55 -6.14
CA ASP A 278 -16.27 -16.77 -5.52
C ASP A 278 -15.16 -17.33 -6.40
N PHE A 279 -13.93 -17.37 -5.90
CA PHE A 279 -12.82 -18.02 -6.58
C PHE A 279 -12.24 -19.13 -5.70
N SER A 280 -12.13 -20.33 -6.26
CA SER A 280 -11.44 -21.42 -5.61
C SER A 280 -9.93 -21.18 -5.74
N VAL A 281 -9.25 -21.00 -4.61
CA VAL A 281 -7.78 -20.88 -4.51
C VAL A 281 -7.04 -22.21 -4.79
N GLY A 282 -7.75 -23.22 -5.28
CA GLY A 282 -7.24 -24.56 -5.55
C GLY A 282 -7.37 -25.49 -4.34
N VAL A 283 -6.54 -26.52 -4.32
CA VAL A 283 -6.47 -27.50 -3.22
C VAL A 283 -5.17 -27.32 -2.44
N GLY A 284 -5.20 -27.59 -1.14
CA GLY A 284 -3.99 -27.52 -0.30
C GLY A 284 -2.92 -28.48 -0.79
N THR A 285 -1.66 -28.03 -0.81
CA THR A 285 -0.56 -28.92 -1.18
C THR A 285 -0.37 -30.00 -0.11
N GLN A 286 0.14 -31.16 -0.54
CA GLN A 286 0.50 -32.21 0.41
C GLN A 286 1.45 -31.69 1.49
N HIS A 287 2.42 -30.84 1.14
CA HIS A 287 3.36 -30.27 2.10
C HIS A 287 2.66 -29.47 3.20
N LEU A 288 1.73 -28.57 2.82
CA LEU A 288 1.00 -27.76 3.79
C LEU A 288 0.03 -28.61 4.62
N ILE A 289 -0.71 -29.53 3.99
CA ILE A 289 -1.64 -30.40 4.71
C ILE A 289 -0.90 -31.32 5.68
N ASP A 290 0.19 -31.96 5.26
CA ASP A 290 0.99 -32.83 6.13
C ASP A 290 1.58 -32.02 7.29
N PHE A 291 2.06 -30.80 7.04
CA PHE A 291 2.53 -29.90 8.11
C PHE A 291 1.42 -29.64 9.14
N LEU A 292 0.21 -29.26 8.70
CA LEU A 292 -0.90 -28.95 9.60
C LEU A 292 -1.37 -30.19 10.36
N VAL A 293 -1.50 -31.34 9.69
CA VAL A 293 -1.91 -32.62 10.30
C VAL A 293 -0.89 -33.09 11.34
N ASN A 294 0.39 -33.12 10.98
CA ASN A 294 1.46 -33.59 11.87
C ASN A 294 1.60 -32.72 13.12
N ASN A 295 1.29 -31.42 13.02
CA ASN A 295 1.30 -30.49 14.13
C ASN A 295 -0.05 -30.36 14.86
N LYS A 296 -1.08 -31.14 14.46
CA LYS A 296 -2.44 -31.07 15.02
C LYS A 296 -3.01 -29.64 15.00
N ASP A 297 -2.74 -28.93 13.91
CA ASP A 297 -3.06 -27.52 13.78
C ASP A 297 -4.56 -27.31 13.56
N PRO A 298 -5.27 -26.59 14.45
CA PRO A 298 -6.70 -26.37 14.30
C PRO A 298 -7.05 -25.59 13.02
N ARG A 299 -6.10 -24.80 12.48
CA ARG A 299 -6.30 -24.01 11.25
C ARG A 299 -6.57 -24.88 10.03
N LEU A 300 -6.21 -26.17 10.06
CA LEU A 300 -6.59 -27.13 9.02
C LEU A 300 -8.10 -27.11 8.75
N LEU A 301 -8.91 -27.08 9.81
CA LEU A 301 -10.37 -27.14 9.71
C LEU A 301 -11.00 -25.78 9.38
N TYR A 302 -10.24 -24.69 9.50
CA TYR A 302 -10.69 -23.35 9.14
C TYR A 302 -10.31 -22.97 7.71
N PHE A 303 -9.15 -23.41 7.23
CA PHE A 303 -8.62 -23.05 5.91
C PHE A 303 -9.00 -24.06 4.82
N PHE A 304 -9.24 -25.32 5.17
CA PHE A 304 -9.50 -26.39 4.20
C PHE A 304 -10.82 -27.08 4.45
N GLN A 305 -11.49 -27.44 3.35
CA GLN A 305 -12.65 -28.32 3.37
C GLN A 305 -12.18 -29.76 3.16
N LYS A 306 -12.79 -30.70 3.91
CA LYS A 306 -12.55 -32.13 3.70
C LYS A 306 -13.03 -32.51 2.29
N ASN A 307 -12.28 -33.37 1.62
CA ASN A 307 -12.71 -33.93 0.34
C ASN A 307 -13.94 -34.85 0.51
N ASP A 308 -14.58 -35.18 -0.61
CA ASP A 308 -15.81 -36.00 -0.61
C ASP A 308 -15.59 -37.50 -0.42
N TYR A 309 -14.33 -37.97 -0.29
CA TYR A 309 -14.07 -39.39 -0.03
C TYR A 309 -14.50 -39.75 1.40
N ASN A 310 -15.60 -40.48 1.48
CA ASN A 310 -16.15 -41.04 2.70
C ASN A 310 -16.34 -42.57 2.56
N SER A 311 -16.77 -43.22 3.63
CA SER A 311 -17.00 -44.68 3.67
C SER A 311 -17.90 -45.19 2.55
N ASN A 312 -18.94 -44.43 2.17
CA ASN A 312 -19.85 -44.81 1.08
C ASN A 312 -19.18 -44.74 -0.29
N VAL A 313 -18.36 -43.71 -0.53
CA VAL A 313 -17.59 -43.59 -1.78
C VAL A 313 -16.59 -44.73 -1.88
N VAL A 314 -15.84 -45.01 -0.81
CA VAL A 314 -14.89 -46.13 -0.75
C VAL A 314 -15.60 -47.48 -0.99
N GLN A 315 -16.77 -47.68 -0.39
CA GLN A 315 -17.60 -48.87 -0.62
C GLN A 315 -18.00 -49.01 -2.09
N ALA A 316 -18.38 -47.92 -2.74
CA ALA A 316 -18.76 -47.94 -4.16
C ALA A 316 -17.60 -48.34 -5.08
N TYR A 317 -16.38 -47.88 -4.81
CA TYR A 317 -15.19 -48.33 -5.54
C TYR A 317 -14.94 -49.83 -5.36
N PHE A 318 -15.03 -50.32 -4.12
CA PHE A 318 -14.85 -51.73 -3.78
C PHE A 318 -15.89 -52.63 -4.46
N ASP A 319 -17.18 -52.28 -4.37
CA ASP A 319 -18.29 -53.06 -4.94
C ASP A 319 -18.21 -53.13 -6.47
N GLN A 320 -17.74 -52.06 -7.12
CA GLN A 320 -17.55 -51.98 -8.57
C GLN A 320 -16.22 -52.59 -9.03
N LYS A 321 -15.37 -53.06 -8.12
CA LYS A 321 -14.00 -53.54 -8.41
C LYS A 321 -13.19 -52.52 -9.21
N ARG A 322 -13.34 -51.24 -8.88
CA ARG A 322 -12.58 -50.14 -9.46
C ARG A 322 -11.36 -49.84 -8.61
N GLU A 323 -10.25 -49.53 -9.27
CA GLU A 323 -9.03 -49.06 -8.61
C GLU A 323 -9.30 -47.71 -7.94
N MET A 324 -8.89 -47.60 -6.67
CA MET A 324 -8.96 -46.35 -5.92
C MET A 324 -7.67 -45.57 -6.07
N PRO A 325 -7.69 -44.23 -5.96
CA PRO A 325 -6.45 -43.48 -5.88
C PRO A 325 -5.64 -43.91 -4.65
N ASP A 326 -4.33 -44.15 -4.81
CA ASP A 326 -3.42 -44.62 -3.75
C ASP A 326 -3.50 -43.79 -2.46
N PHE A 327 -3.65 -42.47 -2.58
CA PHE A 327 -3.72 -41.57 -1.43
C PHE A 327 -5.01 -41.75 -0.62
N VAL A 328 -6.08 -42.27 -1.24
CA VAL A 328 -7.30 -42.64 -0.52
C VAL A 328 -7.12 -44.02 0.08
N GLU A 329 -6.67 -45.01 -0.70
CA GLU A 329 -6.53 -46.41 -0.27
C GLU A 329 -5.67 -46.56 1.00
N LYS A 330 -4.55 -45.82 1.08
CA LYS A 330 -3.66 -45.82 2.25
C LYS A 330 -4.34 -45.39 3.55
N ASN A 331 -5.43 -44.64 3.46
CA ASN A 331 -6.17 -44.10 4.60
C ASN A 331 -7.48 -44.87 4.86
N VAL A 332 -7.80 -45.90 4.08
CA VAL A 332 -9.03 -46.68 4.23
C VAL A 332 -8.95 -47.58 5.46
N ILE A 333 -9.88 -47.38 6.39
CA ILE A 333 -10.08 -48.28 7.52
C ILE A 333 -11.27 -49.19 7.20
N SER A 334 -11.04 -50.50 7.17
CA SER A 334 -12.08 -51.49 6.88
C SER A 334 -12.31 -52.45 8.04
N GLU A 335 -13.50 -53.02 8.10
CA GLU A 335 -13.87 -54.11 9.00
C GLU A 335 -14.78 -55.12 8.28
N VAL A 336 -14.93 -56.31 8.85
CA VAL A 336 -15.85 -57.33 8.31
C VAL A 336 -17.11 -57.35 9.18
N LYS A 337 -18.25 -56.96 8.60
CA LYS A 337 -19.57 -57.08 9.23
C LYS A 337 -20.43 -58.06 8.44
N ASN A 338 -20.94 -59.10 9.10
CA ASN A 338 -21.80 -60.12 8.51
C ASN A 338 -21.20 -60.77 7.24
N GLY A 339 -19.89 -61.05 7.26
CA GLY A 339 -19.17 -61.63 6.12
C GLY A 339 -18.92 -60.67 4.95
N LYS A 340 -19.30 -59.39 5.07
CA LYS A 340 -19.04 -58.35 4.07
C LYS A 340 -18.00 -57.37 4.58
N LYS A 341 -17.07 -56.96 3.71
CA LYS A 341 -16.11 -55.89 3.98
C LYS A 341 -16.85 -54.56 3.92
N VAL A 342 -16.75 -53.77 4.99
CA VAL A 342 -17.33 -52.43 5.13
C VAL A 342 -16.25 -51.44 5.56
N PHE A 343 -16.44 -50.15 5.29
CA PHE A 343 -15.46 -49.10 5.53
C PHE A 343 -15.93 -48.08 6.57
N LYS A 344 -15.00 -47.53 7.38
CA LYS A 344 -15.27 -46.54 8.42
C LYS A 344 -15.15 -45.11 7.87
N GLU A 345 -15.82 -44.17 8.54
CA GLU A 345 -15.75 -42.72 8.25
C GLU A 345 -14.42 -42.07 8.63
#